data_AF-A0A662Q8A0-F1
#
_entry.id   AF-A0A662Q8A0-F1
#
_cell.length_a   1.000
_cell.length_b   1.000
_cell.length_c   1.000
_cell.angle_alpha   90.00
_cell.angle_beta   90.00
_cell.angle_gamma   90.00
#
_symmetry.space_group_name_H-M   'P 1'
#
loop_
_entity.id
_entity.type
_entity.pdbx_description
1 polymer ?
#
loop_
_entity_poly.entity_id
_entity_poly.type
_entity_poly.pdbx_seq_one_letter_code
_entity_poly.pdbx_strand_id
1 'polypeptide(L)'
;IAYIYYSGSDYSYFIDLDADEWKFLWYSAPNARAYRQYTFNLKVTDKEGNPIDNATVKVYDKNKTLEFETKTDSNGEIPEQIITRGYYDQAHGNTLVDFSPHMLIVEKEGYETYIMYFAPERKIDWTVSLERKKEEKVIIERRKKENMEEGLVLGFGFAIVFFGLAIFFLKGGEIK
;
A
#
# COMPACT_ATOMS: atom_id res chain seq x y z
N ILE A 1 4.55 33.53 2.90
CA ILE A 1 4.44 33.84 4.35
C ILE A 1 3.00 34.22 4.66
N ALA A 2 2.34 33.54 5.59
CA ALA A 2 1.01 33.87 6.09
C ALA A 2 1.11 34.56 7.47
N TYR A 3 0.41 35.68 7.64
CA TYR A 3 0.28 36.39 8.93
C TYR A 3 -1.15 36.28 9.41
N ILE A 4 -1.36 35.71 10.60
CA ILE A 4 -2.68 35.44 11.15
C ILE A 4 -2.76 36.06 12.54
N TYR A 5 -3.81 36.85 12.76
CA TYR A 5 -4.10 37.46 14.06
C TYR A 5 -5.22 36.68 14.75
N TYR A 6 -4.99 36.28 15.99
CA TYR A 6 -5.98 35.60 16.82
C TYR A 6 -6.36 36.44 18.02
N SER A 7 -7.66 36.67 18.17
CA SER A 7 -8.27 37.19 19.39
C SER A 7 -9.51 36.35 19.73
N GLY A 8 -9.53 35.74 20.92
CA GLY A 8 -10.57 34.79 21.31
C GLY A 8 -10.11 33.32 21.31
N SER A 9 -10.99 32.41 21.72
CA SER A 9 -10.65 31.01 22.04
C SER A 9 -11.06 29.99 20.97
N ASP A 10 -11.43 30.45 19.78
CA ASP A 10 -12.01 29.61 18.74
C ASP A 10 -10.96 28.77 17.99
N TYR A 11 -11.44 27.71 17.35
CA TYR A 11 -10.64 26.91 16.43
C TYR A 11 -10.82 27.42 15.01
N SER A 12 -9.75 27.41 14.21
CA SER A 12 -9.87 27.66 12.76
C SER A 12 -9.10 26.61 11.98
N TYR A 13 -9.56 26.40 10.76
CA TYR A 13 -9.13 25.32 9.88
C TYR A 13 -8.70 25.95 8.57
N PHE A 14 -7.40 25.88 8.29
CA PHE A 14 -6.80 26.38 7.07
C PHE A 14 -6.55 25.19 6.14
N ILE A 15 -7.44 25.01 5.17
CA ILE A 15 -7.41 23.90 4.21
C ILE A 15 -6.70 24.38 2.95
N ASP A 16 -5.67 23.66 2.51
CA ASP A 16 -4.89 23.93 1.30
C ASP A 16 -4.27 25.33 1.22
N LEU A 17 -4.10 26.00 2.37
CA LEU A 17 -3.43 27.29 2.40
C LEU A 17 -1.95 27.12 2.03
N ASP A 18 -1.59 27.65 0.87
CA ASP A 18 -0.22 27.62 0.36
C ASP A 18 0.63 28.71 1.04
N ALA A 19 1.45 28.29 2.00
CA ALA A 19 2.34 29.19 2.73
C ALA A 19 3.60 28.48 3.23
N ASP A 20 4.75 28.99 2.82
CA ASP A 20 6.08 28.48 3.25
C ASP A 20 6.43 28.82 4.70
N GLU A 21 5.80 29.85 5.28
CA GLU A 21 6.07 30.32 6.64
C GLU A 21 4.77 30.79 7.27
N TRP A 22 4.53 30.40 8.52
CA TRP A 22 3.32 30.70 9.28
C TRP A 22 3.67 31.55 10.50
N LYS A 23 3.07 32.74 10.59
CA LYS A 23 3.26 33.68 11.69
C LYS A 23 1.93 34.02 12.34
N PHE A 24 1.85 33.75 13.64
CA PHE A 24 0.70 33.99 14.47
C PHE A 24 0.98 35.07 15.50
N LEU A 25 0.03 36.00 15.61
CA LEU A 25 -0.03 36.97 16.69
C LEU A 25 -1.22 36.61 17.59
N TRP A 26 -0.91 36.11 18.79
CA TRP A 26 -1.91 35.64 19.75
C TRP A 26 -2.23 36.74 20.77
N TYR A 27 -3.48 37.20 20.81
CA TYR A 27 -3.94 38.23 21.76
C TYR A 27 -5.14 37.73 22.57
N SER A 28 -4.94 37.49 23.87
CA SER A 28 -6.00 36.98 24.75
C SER A 28 -6.77 35.80 24.13
N ALA A 29 -6.02 34.83 23.60
CA ALA A 29 -6.53 33.70 22.84
C ALA A 29 -6.28 32.36 23.56
N PRO A 30 -6.66 32.22 24.85
CA PRO A 30 -6.43 30.97 25.56
C PRO A 30 -7.24 29.87 24.89
N ASN A 31 -6.62 28.71 24.68
CA ASN A 31 -7.21 27.53 24.03
C ASN A 31 -7.47 27.62 22.52
N ALA A 32 -7.25 28.75 21.85
CA ALA A 32 -7.41 28.83 20.41
C ALA A 32 -6.45 27.88 19.67
N ARG A 33 -6.91 27.32 18.56
CA ARG A 33 -6.10 26.45 17.71
C ARG A 33 -6.29 26.78 16.24
N ALA A 34 -5.18 27.02 15.55
CA ALA A 34 -5.13 27.15 14.10
C ALA A 34 -4.65 25.83 13.50
N TYR A 35 -5.56 25.07 12.92
CA TYR A 35 -5.26 23.79 12.26
C TYR A 35 -4.79 24.01 10.83
N ARG A 36 -3.65 23.42 10.48
CA ARG A 36 -3.13 23.34 9.11
C ARG A 36 -3.60 22.02 8.50
N GLN A 37 -4.36 22.07 7.43
CA GLN A 37 -5.03 20.91 6.83
C GLN A 37 -4.86 20.89 5.32
N TYR A 38 -5.03 19.71 4.73
CA TYR A 38 -4.93 19.51 3.29
C TYR A 38 -6.01 18.58 2.78
N THR A 39 -6.51 18.88 1.57
CA THR A 39 -7.34 17.93 0.82
C THR A 39 -6.51 16.70 0.48
N PHE A 40 -7.15 15.54 0.53
CA PHE A 40 -6.56 14.25 0.24
C PHE A 40 -7.47 13.48 -0.71
N ASN A 41 -6.99 13.33 -1.94
CA ASN A 41 -7.58 12.55 -3.00
C ASN A 41 -6.63 11.40 -3.36
N LEU A 42 -7.18 10.20 -3.54
CA LEU A 42 -6.40 9.00 -3.85
C LEU A 42 -7.13 8.15 -4.87
N LYS A 43 -6.41 7.77 -5.92
CA LYS A 43 -6.78 6.73 -6.86
C LYS A 43 -5.96 5.46 -6.63
N VAL A 44 -6.61 4.31 -6.61
CA VAL A 44 -5.97 3.00 -6.44
C VAL A 44 -6.14 2.19 -7.70
N THR A 45 -5.02 1.69 -8.25
CA THR A 45 -4.99 0.87 -9.46
C THR A 45 -4.24 -0.44 -9.24
N ASP A 46 -4.31 -1.36 -10.19
CA ASP A 46 -3.31 -2.43 -10.34
C ASP A 46 -2.07 -1.92 -11.10
N LYS A 47 -1.13 -2.83 -11.41
CA LYS A 47 0.10 -2.52 -12.14
C LYS A 47 -0.14 -2.21 -13.62
N GLU A 48 -1.24 -2.71 -14.16
CA GLU A 48 -1.69 -2.48 -15.52
C GLU A 48 -2.46 -1.14 -15.66
N GLY A 49 -2.75 -0.47 -14.54
CA GLY A 49 -3.46 0.81 -14.49
C GLY A 49 -4.97 0.67 -14.42
N ASN A 50 -5.52 -0.54 -14.25
CA ASN A 50 -6.96 -0.73 -14.06
C ASN A 50 -7.36 -0.25 -12.66
N PRO A 51 -8.50 0.44 -12.52
CA PRO A 51 -8.98 0.89 -11.22
C PRO A 51 -9.33 -0.29 -10.32
N ILE A 52 -9.01 -0.18 -9.02
CA ILE A 52 -9.38 -1.17 -8.02
C ILE A 52 -10.55 -0.63 -7.20
N ASP A 53 -11.74 -1.20 -7.45
CA ASP A 53 -12.95 -0.94 -6.65
C ASP A 53 -12.87 -1.57 -5.26
N ASN A 54 -13.50 -0.94 -4.27
CA ASN A 54 -13.68 -1.45 -2.92
C ASN A 54 -12.36 -1.92 -2.26
N ALA A 55 -11.28 -1.16 -2.46
CA ALA A 55 -10.06 -1.22 -1.67
C ALA A 55 -10.25 -0.36 -0.41
N THR A 56 -9.88 -0.89 0.75
CA THR A 56 -9.96 -0.15 2.01
C THR A 56 -8.75 0.76 2.14
N VAL A 57 -8.99 2.04 2.39
CA VAL A 57 -7.96 3.07 2.57
C VAL A 57 -8.08 3.63 3.98
N LYS A 58 -6.97 3.61 4.73
CA LYS A 58 -6.89 4.12 6.10
C LYS A 58 -5.71 5.08 6.21
N VAL A 59 -5.90 6.17 6.94
CA VAL A 59 -4.80 7.07 7.31
C VAL A 59 -4.76 7.26 8.82
N TYR A 60 -3.57 7.14 9.38
CA TYR A 60 -3.30 7.39 10.79
C TYR A 60 -2.32 8.55 10.96
N ASP A 61 -2.44 9.31 12.04
CA ASP A 61 -1.43 10.28 12.46
C ASP A 61 -0.21 9.59 13.12
N LYS A 62 0.82 10.38 13.46
CA LYS A 62 2.04 9.87 14.14
C LYS A 62 1.76 9.21 15.51
N ASN A 63 0.64 9.56 16.13
CA ASN A 63 0.21 9.02 17.42
C ASN A 63 -0.63 7.75 17.26
N LYS A 64 -0.79 7.24 16.02
CA LYS A 64 -1.63 6.09 15.65
C LYS A 64 -3.13 6.33 15.84
N THR A 65 -3.54 7.60 15.85
CA THR A 65 -4.95 7.99 15.81
C THR A 65 -5.46 7.85 14.38
N LEU A 66 -6.59 7.17 14.18
CA LEU A 66 -7.23 7.07 12.86
C LEU A 66 -7.78 8.44 12.46
N GLU A 67 -7.32 9.00 11.35
CA GLU A 67 -7.89 10.24 10.78
C GLU A 67 -9.12 9.92 9.94
N PHE A 68 -9.03 8.92 9.05
CA PHE A 68 -10.18 8.42 8.29
C PHE A 68 -9.99 6.98 7.83
N GLU A 69 -11.11 6.34 7.54
CA GLU A 69 -11.21 5.05 6.84
C GLU A 69 -12.32 5.15 5.79
N THR A 70 -12.00 4.80 4.55
CA THR A 70 -12.95 4.82 3.43
C THR A 70 -12.63 3.72 2.42
N LYS A 71 -13.44 3.61 1.38
CA LYS A 71 -13.30 2.64 0.30
C LYS A 71 -13.27 3.33 -1.04
N THR A 72 -12.51 2.77 -1.97
CA THR A 72 -12.53 3.22 -3.37
C THR A 72 -13.84 2.83 -4.05
N ASP A 73 -14.25 3.66 -5.01
CA ASP A 73 -15.38 3.41 -5.89
C ASP A 73 -14.99 2.62 -7.16
N SER A 74 -15.92 2.46 -8.10
CA SER A 74 -15.68 1.74 -9.36
C SER A 74 -14.59 2.36 -10.26
N ASN A 75 -14.24 3.63 -10.05
CA ASN A 75 -13.16 4.32 -10.75
C ASN A 75 -11.82 4.21 -10.00
N GLY A 76 -11.80 3.49 -8.87
CA GLY A 76 -10.65 3.34 -8.01
C GLY A 76 -10.41 4.56 -7.12
N GLU A 77 -11.36 5.50 -7.04
CA GLU A 77 -11.19 6.78 -6.35
C GLU A 77 -11.87 6.75 -4.98
N ILE A 78 -11.25 7.36 -3.98
CA ILE A 78 -11.91 7.62 -2.70
C ILE A 78 -12.72 8.94 -2.78
N PRO A 79 -13.79 9.10 -1.99
CA PRO A 79 -14.34 10.42 -1.73
C PRO A 79 -13.26 11.33 -1.10
N GLU A 80 -13.23 12.60 -1.50
CA GLU A 80 -12.26 13.58 -0.96
C GLU A 80 -12.27 13.58 0.57
N GLN A 81 -11.06 13.54 1.15
CA GLN A 81 -10.84 13.61 2.59
C GLN A 81 -10.05 14.86 2.95
N ILE A 82 -10.00 15.18 4.25
CA ILE A 82 -9.15 16.23 4.80
C ILE A 82 -8.20 15.60 5.81
N ILE A 83 -6.90 15.83 5.64
CA ILE A 83 -5.86 15.39 6.58
C ILE A 83 -5.37 16.57 7.40
N THR A 84 -5.13 16.34 8.69
CA THR A 84 -4.60 17.36 9.59
C THR A 84 -3.09 17.24 9.75
N ARG A 85 -2.34 18.22 9.23
CA ARG A 85 -0.89 18.27 9.42
C ARG A 85 -0.52 18.52 10.88
N GLY A 86 -1.27 19.36 11.56
CA GLY A 86 -1.03 19.77 12.93
C GLY A 86 -1.74 21.07 13.24
N TYR A 87 -1.39 21.68 14.36
CA TYR A 87 -1.97 22.96 14.75
C TYR A 87 -0.95 23.91 15.39
N TYR A 88 -1.33 25.18 15.46
CA TYR A 88 -0.65 26.22 16.20
C TYR A 88 -1.56 26.71 17.32
N ASP A 89 -0.96 27.08 18.45
CA ASP A 89 -1.68 27.67 19.59
C ASP A 89 -0.81 28.74 20.28
N GLN A 90 -1.39 29.43 21.25
CA GLN A 90 -0.68 30.47 22.00
C GLN A 90 0.54 29.93 22.76
N ALA A 91 0.51 28.68 23.23
CA ALA A 91 1.59 28.08 24.01
C ALA A 91 2.83 27.76 23.17
N HIS A 92 2.64 27.39 21.90
CA HIS A 92 3.69 27.03 20.96
C HIS A 92 4.03 28.15 19.96
N GLY A 93 3.24 29.23 19.94
CA GLY A 93 3.48 30.42 19.13
C GLY A 93 3.41 30.12 17.63
N ASN A 94 4.55 30.23 16.93
CA ASN A 94 4.69 29.90 15.51
C ASN A 94 5.19 28.47 15.28
N THR A 95 5.40 27.69 16.34
CA THR A 95 5.88 26.32 16.24
C THR A 95 4.69 25.40 15.99
N LEU A 96 4.76 24.61 14.93
CA LEU A 96 3.73 23.63 14.61
C LEU A 96 3.76 22.50 15.65
N VAL A 97 2.61 22.24 16.28
CA VAL A 97 2.35 20.98 16.96
C VAL A 97 2.05 19.94 15.90
N ASP A 98 3.11 19.28 15.42
CA ASP A 98 3.08 18.42 14.23
C ASP A 98 2.41 17.07 14.52
N PHE A 99 1.56 16.58 13.62
CA PHE A 99 0.95 15.24 13.65
C PHE A 99 1.60 14.26 12.66
N SER A 100 2.62 14.71 11.93
CA SER A 100 3.40 13.90 10.99
C SER A 100 4.53 13.12 11.67
N PRO A 101 5.01 12.00 11.08
CA PRO A 101 4.52 11.41 9.83
C PRO A 101 3.16 10.72 9.97
N HIS A 102 2.32 10.88 8.97
CA HIS A 102 1.10 10.10 8.77
C HIS A 102 1.43 8.76 8.12
N MET A 103 0.56 7.77 8.35
CA MET A 103 0.68 6.43 7.78
C MET A 103 -0.55 6.12 6.94
N LEU A 104 -0.36 5.98 5.62
CA LEU A 104 -1.35 5.48 4.67
C LEU A 104 -1.27 3.95 4.61
N ILE A 105 -2.41 3.29 4.72
CA ILE A 105 -2.58 1.85 4.49
C ILE A 105 -3.66 1.65 3.44
N VAL A 106 -3.36 0.87 2.40
CA VAL A 106 -4.34 0.44 1.38
C VAL A 106 -4.39 -1.08 1.32
N GLU A 107 -5.58 -1.64 1.49
CA GLU A 107 -5.84 -3.08 1.58
C GLU A 107 -6.88 -3.52 0.55
N LYS A 108 -6.56 -4.57 -0.21
CA LYS A 108 -7.51 -5.26 -1.09
C LYS A 108 -7.22 -6.76 -1.10
N GLU A 109 -8.27 -7.57 -1.05
CA GLU A 109 -8.13 -9.02 -1.19
C GLU A 109 -7.41 -9.40 -2.50
N GLY A 110 -6.44 -10.32 -2.41
CA GLY A 110 -5.60 -10.72 -3.55
C GLY A 110 -4.43 -9.78 -3.84
N TYR A 111 -4.28 -8.66 -3.11
CA TYR A 111 -3.16 -7.72 -3.24
C TYR A 111 -2.33 -7.64 -1.95
N GLU A 112 -1.06 -7.33 -2.10
CA GLU A 112 -0.18 -6.98 -0.98
C GLU A 112 -0.65 -5.66 -0.34
N THR A 113 -0.58 -5.57 0.99
CA THR A 113 -0.93 -4.35 1.70
C THR A 113 0.08 -3.26 1.38
N TYR A 114 -0.39 -2.15 0.84
CA TYR A 114 0.45 -0.98 0.61
C TYR A 114 0.53 -0.13 1.87
N ILE A 115 1.75 0.20 2.31
CA ILE A 115 2.00 1.06 3.47
C ILE A 115 2.97 2.16 3.05
N MET A 116 2.61 3.42 3.34
CA MET A 116 3.46 4.58 3.10
C MET A 116 3.40 5.55 4.27
N TYR A 117 4.56 6.10 4.65
CA TYR A 117 4.64 7.21 5.59
C TYR A 117 4.82 8.52 4.83
N PHE A 118 4.12 9.57 5.23
CA PHE A 118 4.20 10.88 4.58
C PHE A 118 3.99 12.03 5.56
N ALA A 119 4.41 13.24 5.17
CA ALA A 119 4.12 14.47 5.88
C ALA A 119 3.38 15.41 4.90
N PRO A 120 2.11 15.76 5.14
CA PRO A 120 1.37 16.60 4.22
C PRO A 120 1.88 18.05 4.27
N GLU A 121 2.32 18.55 3.12
CA GLU A 121 2.83 19.92 2.94
C GLU A 121 2.01 20.75 1.94
N ARG A 122 1.08 20.10 1.24
CA ARG A 122 0.19 20.67 0.22
C ARG A 122 -0.99 19.72 0.01
N LYS A 123 -1.97 20.12 -0.80
CA LYS A 123 -3.03 19.23 -1.27
C LYS A 123 -2.45 17.94 -1.83
N ILE A 124 -3.08 16.82 -1.52
CA ILE A 124 -2.67 15.49 -1.94
C ILE A 124 -3.64 15.00 -3.01
N ASP A 125 -3.08 14.65 -4.17
CA ASP A 125 -3.78 14.02 -5.28
C ASP A 125 -2.85 12.96 -5.85
N TRP A 126 -3.03 11.72 -5.38
CA TRP A 126 -2.11 10.62 -5.64
C TRP A 126 -2.78 9.48 -6.40
N THR A 127 -1.96 8.74 -7.14
CA THR A 127 -2.33 7.42 -7.67
C THR A 127 -1.36 6.38 -7.10
N VAL A 128 -1.91 5.32 -6.49
CA VAL A 128 -1.15 4.20 -5.91
C VAL A 128 -1.52 2.92 -6.65
N SER A 129 -0.51 2.18 -7.11
CA SER A 129 -0.69 0.89 -7.77
C SER A 129 -0.36 -0.26 -6.81
N LEU A 130 -1.32 -1.17 -6.59
CA LEU A 130 -1.15 -2.34 -5.73
C LEU A 130 -0.50 -3.51 -6.47
N GLU A 131 0.29 -4.30 -5.73
CA GLU A 131 0.90 -5.53 -6.20
C GLU A 131 0.03 -6.74 -5.86
N ARG A 132 -0.16 -7.68 -6.81
CA ARG A 132 -0.90 -8.92 -6.56
C ARG A 132 -0.05 -9.83 -5.66
N LYS A 133 -0.68 -10.48 -4.68
CA LYS A 133 -0.01 -11.52 -3.88
C LYS A 133 0.44 -12.65 -4.81
N LYS A 134 1.69 -13.10 -4.67
CA LYS A 134 2.19 -14.25 -5.45
C LYS A 134 1.48 -15.53 -4.98
N GLU A 135 0.77 -16.22 -5.87
CA GLU A 135 0.17 -17.54 -5.56
C GLU A 135 1.26 -18.62 -5.53
N GLU A 136 1.46 -19.29 -4.39
CA GLU A 136 2.41 -20.40 -4.21
C GLU A 136 2.06 -21.70 -4.98
N LYS A 137 1.03 -21.70 -5.83
CA LYS A 137 0.53 -22.90 -6.52
C LYS A 137 1.57 -23.59 -7.42
N VAL A 138 2.54 -22.85 -7.96
CA VAL A 138 3.59 -23.41 -8.84
C VAL A 138 4.54 -24.35 -8.09
N ILE A 139 4.78 -24.14 -6.78
CA ILE A 139 5.71 -24.99 -6.00
C ILE A 139 5.07 -26.34 -5.67
N ILE A 140 3.76 -26.36 -5.41
CA ILE A 140 3.05 -27.58 -5.02
C ILE A 140 2.91 -28.54 -6.21
N GLU A 141 2.61 -28.04 -7.42
CA GLU A 141 2.51 -28.90 -8.61
C GLU A 141 3.87 -29.47 -9.03
N ARG A 142 4.96 -28.68 -8.94
CA ARG A 142 6.32 -29.15 -9.25
C ARG A 142 6.76 -30.24 -8.27
N ARG A 143 6.56 -30.02 -6.96
CA ARG A 143 6.88 -31.01 -5.91
C ARG A 143 6.00 -32.26 -6.01
N LYS A 144 4.73 -32.13 -6.40
CA LYS A 144 3.83 -33.28 -6.63
C LYS A 144 4.28 -34.10 -7.84
N LYS A 145 4.78 -33.45 -8.91
CA LYS A 145 5.30 -34.13 -10.10
C LYS A 145 6.63 -34.84 -9.83
N GLU A 146 7.55 -34.22 -9.10
CA GLU A 146 8.81 -34.83 -8.63
C GLU A 146 8.54 -36.07 -7.74
N ASN A 147 7.63 -35.95 -6.77
CA ASN A 147 7.24 -37.09 -5.91
C ASN A 147 6.52 -38.22 -6.68
N MET A 148 5.82 -37.92 -7.78
CA MET A 148 5.19 -38.94 -8.63
C MET A 148 6.21 -39.68 -9.51
N GLU A 149 7.27 -39.01 -9.96
CA GLU A 149 8.36 -39.65 -10.71
C GLU A 149 9.21 -40.55 -9.81
N GLU A 150 9.49 -40.14 -8.56
CA GLU A 150 10.19 -40.99 -7.58
C GLU A 150 9.33 -42.17 -7.09
N GLY A 151 8.01 -41.96 -6.91
CA GLY A 151 7.06 -43.02 -6.55
C GLY A 151 6.86 -44.08 -7.65
N LEU A 152 7.00 -43.71 -8.92
CA LEU A 152 6.91 -44.65 -10.05
C LEU A 152 8.15 -45.57 -10.13
N VAL A 153 9.33 -45.06 -9.78
CA VAL A 153 10.61 -45.82 -9.79
C VAL A 153 10.68 -46.82 -8.63
N LEU A 154 10.06 -46.53 -7.49
CA LEU A 154 10.06 -47.42 -6.31
C LEU A 154 9.01 -48.54 -6.38
N GLY A 155 8.01 -48.45 -7.27
CA GLY A 155 6.96 -49.47 -7.45
C GLY A 155 7.34 -50.68 -8.31
N PHE A 156 8.47 -50.63 -9.03
CA PHE A 156 8.94 -51.72 -9.90
C PHE A 156 10.38 -52.13 -9.56
N GLY A 157 10.71 -52.17 -8.28
CA GLY A 157 11.96 -52.71 -7.76
C GLY A 157 12.06 -54.23 -7.77
N PHE A 158 11.53 -54.92 -8.78
CA PHE A 158 11.94 -56.28 -9.13
C PHE A 158 11.77 -56.51 -10.64
N ALA A 159 12.91 -56.79 -11.28
CA ALA A 159 13.11 -57.44 -12.59
C ALA A 159 13.65 -56.55 -13.74
N ILE A 160 14.94 -56.80 -14.03
CA ILE A 160 15.62 -56.78 -15.35
C ILE A 160 16.31 -55.43 -15.68
N VAL A 161 17.61 -55.25 -15.39
CA VAL A 161 18.82 -55.76 -16.10
C VAL A 161 18.93 -55.21 -17.53
N PHE A 162 19.87 -54.28 -17.71
CA PHE A 162 20.61 -53.83 -18.92
C PHE A 162 19.84 -53.67 -20.25
N PHE A 163 19.92 -52.47 -20.87
CA PHE A 163 20.48 -52.35 -22.23
C PHE A 163 20.82 -50.90 -22.59
N GLY A 164 22.06 -50.51 -22.28
CA GLY A 164 22.77 -49.49 -23.05
C GLY A 164 23.68 -50.22 -24.03
N LEU A 165 23.22 -50.49 -25.26
CA LEU A 165 24.09 -50.77 -26.38
C LEU A 165 23.42 -50.35 -27.69
N ALA A 166 24.20 -49.65 -28.49
CA ALA A 166 23.85 -49.08 -29.77
C ALA A 166 23.34 -50.11 -30.80
N ILE A 167 22.44 -49.61 -31.66
CA ILE A 167 22.30 -49.88 -33.09
C ILE A 167 23.40 -50.80 -33.65
N PHE A 168 23.06 -52.03 -34.06
CA PHE A 168 23.76 -52.76 -35.12
C PHE A 168 22.83 -53.87 -35.70
N PHE A 169 22.45 -53.72 -36.98
CA PHE A 169 22.00 -54.73 -37.97
C PHE A 169 20.70 -55.51 -37.67
N LEU A 170 19.55 -55.26 -38.31
CA LEU A 170 19.20 -55.32 -39.75
C LEU A 170 19.31 -56.75 -40.33
N LYS A 171 18.13 -57.33 -40.61
CA LYS A 171 17.82 -58.50 -41.48
C LYS A 171 18.26 -59.91 -41.03
N GLY A 172 17.23 -60.70 -40.68
CA GLY A 172 16.81 -61.88 -41.47
C GLY A 172 17.62 -63.18 -41.36
N GLY A 173 16.92 -64.27 -41.07
CA GLY A 173 17.29 -65.61 -41.54
C GLY A 173 17.92 -66.56 -40.51
N GLU A 174 17.11 -67.51 -40.05
CA GLU A 174 17.37 -68.97 -39.94
C GLU A 174 18.54 -69.48 -40.85
N ILE A 175 19.38 -70.51 -40.61
CA ILE A 175 19.36 -71.83 -39.94
C ILE A 175 20.85 -72.32 -39.82
N LYS A 176 21.13 -73.34 -38.97
CA LYS A 176 22.18 -74.40 -39.04
C LYS A 176 23.56 -74.10 -39.64
#